data_AF-A0AAE9IKK0-F1
#
_entry.id   AF-A0AAE9IKK0-F1
#
_cell.length_a   1.000
_cell.length_b   1.000
_cell.length_c   1.000
_cell.angle_alpha   90.00
_cell.angle_beta   90.00
_cell.angle_gamma   90.00
#
_symmetry.space_group_name_H-M   'P 1'
#
loop_
_entity.id
_entity.type
_entity.pdbx_description
1 polymer ?
#
loop_
_entity_poly.entity_id
_entity_poly.type
_entity_poly.pdbx_seq_one_letter_code
_entity_poly.pdbx_strand_id
1 'polypeptide(L)'
;MKLDDIIKTPNKGIILVGTNIELDKPDYTNLKSLIGSKIQVDKLDGTKCELDVLDISISFSIANLPLIGISVKDSENIKDIEKGTKVVQLL
;
A
#
# COMPACT_ATOMS: atom_id res chain seq x y z
N MET A 1 -3.15 6.36 -2.95
CA MET A 1 -3.80 5.06 -3.24
C MET A 1 -4.84 4.77 -2.19
N LYS A 2 -6.09 4.49 -2.56
CA LYS A 2 -7.10 4.04 -1.60
C LYS A 2 -7.00 2.52 -1.45
N LEU A 3 -7.06 2.02 -0.21
CA LEU A 3 -7.02 0.58 0.04
C LEU A 3 -8.38 -0.05 -0.25
N ASP A 4 -8.37 -1.05 -1.13
CA ASP A 4 -9.54 -1.86 -1.50
C ASP A 4 -9.64 -3.13 -0.66
N ASP A 5 -8.49 -3.65 -0.23
CA ASP A 5 -8.39 -4.84 0.61
C ASP A 5 -7.08 -4.87 1.43
N ILE A 6 -7.05 -5.68 2.49
CA ILE A 6 -5.89 -5.91 3.34
C ILE A 6 -5.78 -7.40 3.64
N ILE A 7 -4.71 -8.01 3.14
CA ILE A 7 -4.48 -9.44 3.29
C ILE A 7 -3.43 -9.63 4.38
N LYS A 8 -3.85 -10.20 5.51
CA LYS A 8 -2.95 -10.60 6.60
C LYS A 8 -2.49 -12.03 6.35
N THR A 9 -1.20 -12.22 6.13
CA THR A 9 -0.64 -13.55 5.86
C THR A 9 0.18 -14.02 7.06
N PRO A 10 -0.10 -15.22 7.62
CA PRO A 10 0.76 -15.80 8.65
C PRO A 10 2.20 -15.87 8.11
N ASN A 11 3.14 -15.27 8.83
CA ASN A 11 4.59 -15.29 8.56
C ASN A 11 5.10 -14.53 7.31
N LYS A 12 4.23 -13.90 6.52
CA LYS A 12 4.61 -13.16 5.30
C LYS A 12 4.29 -11.66 5.35
N GLY A 13 3.86 -11.18 6.52
CA GLY A 13 3.52 -9.78 6.74
C GLY A 13 2.10 -9.45 6.26
N ILE A 14 1.88 -8.17 6.04
CA ILE A 14 0.56 -7.62 5.69
C ILE A 14 0.66 -7.03 4.29
N ILE A 15 -0.30 -7.36 3.44
CA ILE A 15 -0.35 -6.88 2.06
C ILE A 15 -1.49 -5.89 1.96
N LEU A 16 -1.15 -4.64 1.67
CA LEU A 16 -2.09 -3.56 1.40
C LEU A 16 -2.42 -3.59 -0.10
N VAL A 17 -3.68 -3.81 -0.45
CA VAL A 17 -4.12 -3.88 -1.84
C VAL A 17 -4.93 -2.62 -2.15
N GLY A 18 -4.57 -1.92 -3.21
CA GLY A 18 -5.31 -0.74 -3.65
C GLY A 18 -5.28 -0.55 -5.16
N THR A 19 -6.35 0.06 -5.65
CA THR A 19 -6.45 0.63 -6.98
C THR A 19 -6.20 2.13 -6.91
N ASN A 20 -5.68 2.68 -8.00
CA ASN A 20 -5.57 4.11 -8.22
C ASN A 20 -4.63 4.83 -7.22
N ILE A 21 -3.34 4.86 -7.55
CA ILE A 21 -2.49 5.91 -6.99
C ILE A 21 -2.81 7.16 -7.79
N GLU A 22 -3.32 8.21 -7.13
CA GLU A 22 -3.25 9.59 -7.62
C GLU A 22 -1.77 10.02 -7.69
N LEU A 23 -0.98 9.32 -8.50
CA LEU A 23 0.30 9.77 -9.02
C LEU A 23 -0.09 10.41 -10.34
N ASP A 24 0.03 11.72 -10.44
CA ASP A 24 -0.33 12.51 -11.62
C ASP A 24 0.31 12.03 -12.94
N LYS A 25 1.20 11.04 -12.91
CA LYS A 25 1.52 10.17 -14.05
C LYS A 25 1.72 8.74 -13.52
N PRO A 26 1.05 7.72 -14.10
CA PRO A 26 1.19 6.33 -13.67
C PRO A 26 2.51 5.76 -14.20
N ASP A 27 3.64 6.29 -13.73
CA ASP A 27 4.93 5.68 -13.97
C ASP A 27 5.16 4.59 -12.91
N TYR A 28 4.42 3.48 -13.08
CA TYR A 28 4.52 2.30 -12.22
C TYR A 28 5.93 1.69 -12.19
N THR A 29 6.78 2.08 -13.15
CA THR A 29 8.19 1.65 -13.28
C THR A 29 8.99 1.99 -12.02
N ASN A 30 8.65 3.08 -11.33
CA ASN A 30 9.35 3.52 -10.12
C ASN A 30 8.75 2.96 -8.83
N LEU A 31 7.63 2.23 -8.85
CA LEU A 31 7.09 1.69 -7.61
C LEU A 31 8.04 0.69 -6.94
N LYS A 32 8.78 -0.10 -7.72
CA LYS A 32 9.76 -1.04 -7.17
C LYS A 32 10.91 -0.36 -6.43
N SER A 33 11.18 0.93 -6.66
CA SER A 33 12.22 1.65 -5.90
C SER A 33 11.82 1.89 -4.44
N LEU A 34 10.56 1.68 -4.08
CA LEU A 34 10.06 1.84 -2.71
C LEU A 34 10.37 0.65 -1.81
N ILE A 35 10.87 -0.45 -2.37
CA ILE A 35 11.26 -1.62 -1.59
C ILE A 35 12.43 -1.22 -0.66
N GLY A 36 12.24 -1.40 0.65
CA GLY A 36 13.18 -0.95 1.67
C GLY A 36 12.99 0.50 2.15
N SER A 37 12.07 1.25 1.54
CA SER A 37 11.67 2.58 1.98
C SER A 37 10.46 2.53 2.92
N LYS A 38 9.94 3.72 3.29
CA LYS A 38 8.71 3.87 4.07
C LYS A 38 7.59 4.50 3.26
N ILE A 39 6.37 4.12 3.60
CA ILE A 39 5.15 4.77 3.11
C ILE A 39 4.39 5.39 4.27
N GLN A 40 3.73 6.51 4.01
CA GLN A 40 2.80 7.14 4.93
C GLN A 40 1.37 6.75 4.58
N VAL A 41 0.63 6.34 5.61
CA VAL A 41 -0.77 5.92 5.53
C VAL A 41 -1.62 6.83 6.42
N ASP A 42 -2.62 7.45 5.81
CA ASP A 42 -3.65 8.26 6.47
C ASP A 42 -4.82 7.35 6.87
N LYS A 43 -4.92 7.10 8.19
CA LYS A 43 -5.97 6.31 8.84
C LYS A 43 -7.33 7.02 8.74
N LEU A 44 -8.41 6.27 8.97
CA LEU A 44 -9.77 6.82 8.88
C LEU A 44 -10.10 7.83 9.99
N ASP A 45 -9.40 7.77 11.13
CA ASP A 45 -9.50 8.75 12.22
C ASP A 45 -8.73 10.06 11.93
N GLY A 46 -8.09 10.16 10.77
CA GLY A 46 -7.29 11.31 10.35
C GLY A 46 -5.86 11.31 10.88
N THR A 47 -5.48 10.33 11.70
CA THR A 47 -4.09 10.15 12.12
C THR A 47 -3.26 9.49 11.02
N LYS A 48 -1.94 9.59 11.15
CA LYS A 48 -0.98 9.14 10.15
C LYS A 48 -0.04 8.12 10.76
N CYS A 49 0.37 7.14 9.97
CA CYS A 49 1.41 6.21 10.38
C CYS A 49 2.35 5.89 9.23
N GLU A 50 3.57 5.49 9.58
CA GLU A 50 4.57 5.02 8.63
C GLU A 50 4.68 3.50 8.67
N LEU A 51 4.88 2.91 7.50
CA LEU A 51 5.09 1.47 7.34
C LEU A 51 6.31 1.20 6.47
N ASP A 52 7.14 0.26 6.91
CA ASP A 52 8.29 -0.21 6.12
C ASP A 52 7.80 -1.12 4.99
N VAL A 53 8.21 -0.82 3.76
CA VAL A 53 7.87 -1.59 2.56
C VAL A 53 8.83 -2.75 2.40
N LEU A 54 8.28 -3.96 2.35
CA LEU A 54 9.04 -5.20 2.17
C LEU A 54 9.10 -5.64 0.71
N ASP A 55 8.00 -5.47 -0.03
CA ASP A 55 7.90 -5.86 -1.43
C ASP A 55 6.72 -5.16 -2.12
N ILE A 56 6.76 -5.08 -3.45
CA ILE A 56 5.69 -4.52 -4.27
C ILE A 56 5.34 -5.45 -5.43
N SER A 57 4.06 -5.79 -5.50
CA SER A 57 3.45 -6.52 -6.60
C SER A 57 2.55 -5.60 -7.43
N ILE A 58 2.65 -5.74 -8.75
CA ILE A 58 1.80 -5.03 -9.70
C ILE A 58 1.15 -6.10 -10.57
N SER A 59 -0.18 -6.10 -10.58
CA SER A 59 -1.00 -6.94 -11.44
C SER A 59 -2.02 -6.07 -12.18
N PHE A 60 -2.71 -6.64 -13.16
CA PHE A 60 -3.72 -5.92 -13.93
C PHE A 60 -5.03 -6.71 -13.91
N SER A 61 -6.14 -5.99 -13.73
CA SER A 61 -7.46 -6.58 -13.84
C SER A 61 -7.78 -6.96 -15.28
N ILE A 62 -8.89 -7.66 -15.49
CA ILE A 62 -9.41 -7.97 -16.84
C ILE A 62 -9.70 -6.70 -17.68
N ALA A 63 -9.95 -5.58 -17.02
CA ALA A 63 -10.15 -4.27 -17.65
C ALA A 63 -8.84 -3.52 -17.89
N ASN A 64 -7.70 -4.19 -17.70
CA ASN A 64 -6.35 -3.63 -17.76
C ASN A 64 -6.12 -2.47 -16.76
N LEU A 65 -6.82 -2.50 -15.63
CA LEU A 65 -6.60 -1.53 -14.54
C LEU A 65 -5.55 -2.08 -13.57
N PRO A 66 -4.56 -1.28 -13.17
CA PRO A 66 -3.50 -1.72 -12.30
C PRO A 66 -4.02 -1.96 -10.87
N LEU A 67 -3.57 -3.08 -10.31
CA LEU A 67 -3.81 -3.53 -8.95
C LEU A 67 -2.46 -3.64 -8.26
N ILE A 68 -2.28 -2.87 -7.19
CA ILE A 68 -0.99 -2.72 -6.52
C ILE A 68 -1.11 -3.35 -5.15
N GLY A 69 -0.26 -4.34 -4.88
CA GLY A 69 -0.09 -4.94 -3.57
C GLY A 69 1.22 -4.49 -2.96
N ILE A 70 1.17 -3.81 -1.82
CA ILE A 70 2.35 -3.38 -1.06
C ILE A 70 2.46 -4.29 0.16
N SER A 71 3.51 -5.11 0.20
CA SER A 71 3.85 -5.86 1.40
C SER A 71 4.55 -4.93 2.39
N VAL A 72 4.07 -4.91 3.62
CA VAL A 72 4.62 -4.10 4.70
C VAL A 72 4.97 -4.94 5.92
N LYS A 73 5.95 -4.44 6.67
CA LYS A 73 6.34 -5.06 7.94
C LYS A 73 5.21 -4.95 8.96
N ASP A 74 4.95 -6.04 9.65
CA ASP A 74 3.99 -6.05 10.74
C ASP A 74 4.45 -5.11 11.87
N SER A 75 3.54 -4.27 12.35
CA SER A 75 3.81 -3.26 13.38
C SER A 75 2.51 -2.92 14.11
N GLU A 76 2.60 -2.35 15.31
CA GLU A 76 1.39 -1.93 16.05
C GLU A 76 0.53 -0.93 15.29
N ASN A 77 1.17 -0.12 14.43
CA ASN A 77 0.52 0.88 13.60
C ASN A 77 -0.48 0.29 12.59
N ILE A 78 -0.36 -1.01 12.26
CA ILE A 78 -1.21 -1.67 11.28
C ILE A 78 -2.58 -2.06 11.81
N LYS A 79 -2.76 -2.10 13.15
CA LYS A 79 -3.98 -2.59 13.79
C LYS A 79 -5.21 -1.78 13.39
N ASP A 80 -5.01 -0.50 13.09
CA ASP A 80 -6.07 0.45 12.74
C ASP A 80 -6.11 0.77 11.23
N ILE A 81 -5.39 0.00 10.42
CA ILE A 81 -5.44 0.11 8.96
C ILE A 81 -6.53 -0.81 8.46
N GLU A 82 -7.50 -0.22 7.77
CA GLU A 82 -8.65 -0.93 7.24
C GLU A 82 -8.98 -0.52 5.80
N LYS A 83 -9.96 -1.19 5.21
CA LYS A 83 -10.42 -0.86 3.87
C LYS A 83 -10.90 0.60 3.82
N GLY A 84 -10.47 1.33 2.80
CA GLY A 84 -10.80 2.74 2.61
C GLY A 84 -9.78 3.73 3.15
N THR A 85 -8.85 3.29 3.99
CA THR A 85 -7.62 4.02 4.36
C THR A 85 -6.83 4.43 3.10
N LYS A 86 -6.06 5.52 3.18
CA LYS A 86 -5.29 6.04 2.03
C LYS A 86 -3.79 5.97 2.28
N VAL A 87 -3.04 5.42 1.32
CA VAL A 87 -1.59 5.63 1.21
C VAL A 87 -1.37 6.97 0.51
N VAL A 88 -0.72 7.92 1.17
CA VAL A 88 -0.71 9.33 0.75
C VAL A 88 0.65 9.87 0.35
N GLN A 89 1.75 9.32 0.88
CA GLN A 89 3.08 9.85 0.61
C GLN A 89 4.16 8.78 0.70
N LEU A 90 5.18 8.94 -0.13
CA LEU A 90 6.40 8.13 -0.18
C LEU A 90 7.51 8.94 0.54
N LEU A 91 8.26 8.30 1.43
CA LEU A 91 9.29 8.95 2.26
C LEU A 91 10.70 8.44 1.91
#